data_AF-A0ABD3QEK5-F1
#
_entry.id   AF-A0ABD3QEK5-F1
#
_cell.length_a   1.000
_cell.length_b   1.000
_cell.length_c   1.000
_cell.angle_alpha   90.00
_cell.angle_beta   90.00
_cell.angle_gamma   90.00
#
_symmetry.space_group_name_H-M   'P 1'
#
loop_
_entity.id
_entity.type
_entity.pdbx_description
1 polymer ?
#
loop_
_entity_poly.entity_id
_entity_poly.type
_entity_poly.pdbx_seq_one_letter_code
_entity_poly.pdbx_strand_id
1 'polypeptide(L)'
;MLRTTSSSIIRSFARAGRPAAACPTALNIPSSAVVVSRGMTILSKESADEFKKQNYTTRMAKTRRPVSPHVTIYSFPVCAISSIATRVTGCALSFGCAGLGIVEIFGGSGAALSLMQVIGESGALVAAGAKFSVAFPVVYHYLGGLRHLVWDAKPDLLTNVDVEKASYGLIGASVLVSTVATVL
;
A
#
# COMPACT_ATOMS: atom_id res chain seq x y z
N MET A 1 21.04 -68.32 22.09
CA MET A 1 22.24 -68.23 21.22
C MET A 1 22.38 -66.80 20.71
N LEU A 2 23.54 -66.20 21.02
CA LEU A 2 24.22 -65.06 20.37
C LEU A 2 23.64 -63.63 20.43
N ARG A 3 24.42 -62.79 21.14
CA ARG A 3 24.47 -61.32 21.18
C ARG A 3 25.04 -60.75 19.87
N THR A 4 24.66 -59.51 19.52
CA THR A 4 25.53 -58.41 19.00
C THR A 4 24.69 -57.09 19.04
N THR A 5 24.84 -56.16 19.98
CA THR A 5 25.80 -55.03 20.11
C THR A 5 25.80 -53.97 19.00
N SER A 6 25.73 -52.70 19.45
CA SER A 6 26.46 -51.51 18.97
C SER A 6 25.64 -50.47 18.16
N SER A 7 25.74 -49.14 18.32
CA SER A 7 26.25 -48.24 19.37
C SER A 7 25.77 -46.82 19.00
N SER A 8 25.48 -46.03 20.02
CA SER A 8 25.30 -44.57 19.99
C SER A 8 26.52 -43.82 19.45
N ILE A 9 26.31 -42.81 18.61
CA ILE A 9 27.34 -41.81 18.28
C ILE A 9 26.78 -40.41 18.58
N ILE A 10 26.98 -39.98 19.82
CA ILE A 10 26.97 -38.58 20.25
C ILE A 10 28.32 -38.01 19.85
N ARG A 11 28.36 -37.07 18.90
CA ARG A 11 29.60 -36.35 18.55
C ARG A 11 29.83 -35.23 19.57
N SER A 12 30.66 -35.56 20.56
CA SER A 12 31.41 -34.61 21.38
C SER A 12 32.37 -33.82 20.50
N PHE A 13 32.20 -32.49 20.43
CA PHE A 13 33.23 -31.61 19.89
C PHE A 13 34.10 -31.12 21.05
N ALA A 14 35.29 -31.72 21.13
CA ALA A 14 36.32 -31.35 22.07
C ALA A 14 36.99 -30.04 21.65
N ARG A 15 36.98 -29.13 22.63
CA ARG A 15 37.84 -27.98 22.92
C ARG A 15 39.22 -28.00 22.22
N ALA A 16 39.44 -27.04 21.32
CA ALA A 16 40.78 -26.60 20.92
C ALA A 16 41.13 -25.32 21.69
N GLY A 17 42.27 -25.34 22.41
CA GLY A 17 42.76 -24.25 23.22
C GLY A 17 43.12 -23.01 22.40
N ARG A 18 42.77 -21.83 22.91
CA ARG A 18 43.32 -20.54 22.48
C ARG A 18 43.95 -19.86 23.70
N PRO A 19 45.13 -19.24 23.55
CA PRO A 19 45.93 -18.75 24.67
C PRO A 19 45.27 -17.56 25.36
N ALA A 20 45.52 -17.47 26.67
CA ALA A 20 45.10 -16.38 27.54
C ALA A 20 45.67 -15.05 27.05
N ALA A 21 44.80 -14.16 26.60
CA ALA A 21 45.11 -12.74 26.45
C ALA A 21 44.54 -12.00 27.66
N ALA A 22 45.39 -11.17 28.26
CA ALA A 22 45.20 -10.44 29.50
C ALA A 22 43.87 -9.67 29.55
N CYS A 23 43.27 -9.67 30.73
CA CYS A 23 42.25 -8.72 31.14
C CYS A 23 42.84 -7.31 31.18
N PRO A 24 42.17 -6.32 30.58
CA PRO A 24 42.25 -4.97 31.09
C PRO A 24 40.85 -4.48 31.48
N THR A 25 40.84 -3.83 32.64
CA THR A 25 39.93 -2.73 32.97
C THR A 25 38.55 -3.13 33.49
N ALA A 26 38.46 -3.14 34.81
CA ALA A 26 37.24 -2.87 35.56
C ALA A 26 36.58 -1.58 35.04
N LEU A 27 35.52 -1.73 34.24
CA LEU A 27 34.63 -0.65 33.87
C LEU A 27 33.50 -0.59 34.90
N ASN A 28 33.62 0.41 35.76
CA ASN A 28 32.67 0.84 36.77
C ASN A 28 31.31 1.15 36.10
N ILE A 29 30.37 0.20 36.13
CA ILE A 29 28.99 0.43 35.66
C ILE A 29 28.28 1.21 36.77
N PRO A 30 27.80 2.44 36.52
CA PRO A 30 27.04 3.18 37.52
C PRO A 30 25.79 2.40 37.91
N SER A 31 25.60 2.24 39.23
CA SER A 31 24.51 1.53 39.89
C SER A 31 23.18 2.31 39.80
N SER A 32 22.71 2.51 38.57
CA SER A 32 21.42 3.15 38.26
C SER A 32 20.80 2.57 36.99
N ALA A 33 21.08 1.29 36.71
CA ALA A 33 20.17 0.48 35.92
C ALA A 33 18.90 0.24 36.75
N VAL A 34 17.97 1.19 36.70
CA VAL A 34 16.59 0.99 37.13
C VAL A 34 16.02 -0.13 36.26
N VAL A 35 16.13 -1.36 36.75
CA VAL A 35 15.34 -2.48 36.25
C VAL A 35 13.90 -2.08 36.53
N VAL A 36 13.20 -1.60 35.51
CA VAL A 36 11.74 -1.47 35.54
C VAL A 36 11.22 -2.90 35.58
N SER A 37 11.18 -3.47 36.78
CA SER A 37 10.40 -4.66 37.08
C SER A 37 8.97 -4.26 36.80
N ARG A 38 8.47 -4.63 35.61
CA ARG A 38 7.04 -4.57 35.33
C ARG A 38 6.41 -5.58 36.27
N GLY A 39 5.98 -5.10 37.44
CA GLY A 39 5.15 -5.88 38.34
C GLY A 39 4.02 -6.48 37.51
N MET A 40 3.91 -7.80 37.55
CA MET A 40 2.84 -8.51 36.87
C MET A 40 1.56 -8.14 37.62
N THR A 41 0.90 -7.08 37.18
CA THR A 41 -0.39 -6.68 37.72
C THR A 41 -1.34 -7.82 37.44
N ILE A 42 -1.77 -8.52 38.50
CA ILE A 42 -2.88 -9.45 38.40
C ILE A 42 -4.07 -8.60 37.96
N LEU A 43 -4.44 -8.72 36.68
CA LEU A 43 -5.66 -8.12 36.15
C LEU A 43 -6.80 -8.62 37.04
N SER A 44 -7.38 -7.72 37.83
CA SER A 44 -8.63 -8.03 38.52
C SER A 44 -9.66 -8.39 37.46
N LYS A 45 -10.55 -9.36 37.76
CA LYS A 45 -11.63 -9.75 36.84
C LYS A 45 -12.41 -8.51 36.35
N GLU A 46 -12.61 -7.55 37.25
CA GLU A 46 -13.25 -6.26 36.96
C GLU A 46 -12.51 -5.43 35.90
N SER A 47 -11.19 -5.26 36.01
CA SER A 47 -10.39 -4.54 35.01
C SER A 47 -10.38 -5.25 33.64
N ALA A 48 -10.46 -6.58 33.64
CA ALA A 48 -10.57 -7.37 32.41
C ALA A 48 -11.94 -7.21 31.75
N ASP A 49 -13.01 -7.13 32.55
CA ASP A 49 -14.37 -6.91 32.07
C ASP A 49 -14.58 -5.48 31.58
N GLU A 50 -13.98 -4.49 32.24
CA GLU A 50 -13.96 -3.10 31.76
C GLU A 50 -13.19 -2.99 30.45
N PHE A 51 -12.03 -3.67 30.33
CA PHE A 51 -11.30 -3.73 29.07
C PHE A 51 -12.16 -4.32 27.95
N LYS A 52 -12.88 -5.42 28.16
CA LYS A 52 -13.74 -6.03 27.11
C LYS A 52 -14.88 -5.11 26.65
N LYS A 53 -15.40 -4.25 27.54
CA LYS A 53 -16.46 -3.27 27.21
C LYS A 53 -15.96 -2.12 26.34
N GLN A 54 -14.66 -1.83 26.35
CA GLN A 54 -14.08 -0.73 25.55
C GLN A 54 -14.02 -1.08 24.05
N ASN A 55 -14.20 -0.06 23.21
CA ASN A 55 -14.04 -0.17 21.75
C ASN A 55 -12.66 -0.74 21.40
N TYR A 56 -12.63 -1.70 20.47
CA TYR A 56 -11.43 -2.38 20.01
C TYR A 56 -10.28 -1.40 19.67
N THR A 57 -10.58 -0.31 18.97
CA THR A 57 -9.57 0.69 18.57
C THR A 57 -8.91 1.33 19.78
N THR A 58 -9.72 1.77 20.77
CA THR A 58 -9.24 2.36 22.03
C THR A 58 -8.39 1.38 22.83
N ARG A 59 -8.80 0.10 22.89
CA ARG A 59 -8.03 -0.96 23.57
C ARG A 59 -6.68 -1.21 22.93
N MET A 60 -6.64 -1.31 21.60
CA MET A 60 -5.40 -1.59 20.87
C MET A 60 -4.44 -0.39 20.93
N ALA A 61 -4.95 0.84 20.86
CA ALA A 61 -4.15 2.06 21.05
C ALA A 61 -3.46 2.10 22.42
N LYS A 62 -4.17 1.72 23.51
CA LYS A 62 -3.59 1.61 24.86
C LYS A 62 -2.47 0.57 24.96
N THR A 63 -2.53 -0.49 24.15
CA THR A 63 -1.58 -1.60 24.23
C THR A 63 -0.24 -1.29 23.54
N ARG A 64 -0.15 -0.19 22.75
CA ARG A 64 1.05 0.23 22.00
C ARG A 64 1.71 -0.89 21.19
N ARG A 65 0.91 -1.82 20.66
CA ARG A 65 1.39 -2.89 19.78
C ARG A 65 1.66 -2.29 18.40
N PRO A 66 2.80 -2.60 17.76
CA PRO A 66 3.03 -2.17 16.39
C PRO A 66 2.02 -2.85 15.45
N VAL A 67 1.60 -2.12 14.42
CA VAL A 67 0.78 -2.67 13.34
C VAL A 67 1.69 -3.47 12.41
N SER A 68 1.26 -4.64 11.99
CA SER A 68 2.02 -5.44 11.02
C SER A 68 2.18 -4.66 9.70
N PRO A 69 3.35 -4.77 9.03
CA PRO A 69 3.51 -4.18 7.70
C PRO A 69 2.48 -4.80 6.75
N HIS A 70 1.89 -3.98 5.87
CA HIS A 70 0.80 -4.41 4.96
C HIS A 70 1.07 -3.96 3.52
N VAL A 71 1.06 -2.65 3.23
CA VAL A 71 1.34 -2.15 1.87
C VAL A 71 2.76 -2.49 1.40
N THR A 72 3.73 -2.47 2.32
CA THR A 72 5.15 -2.63 1.99
C THR A 72 5.58 -4.06 1.70
N ILE A 73 4.80 -5.06 2.12
CA ILE A 73 5.14 -6.48 1.97
C ILE A 73 4.18 -7.24 1.06
N TYR A 74 3.04 -6.64 0.69
CA TYR A 74 2.02 -7.29 -0.12
C TYR A 74 2.40 -7.26 -1.60
N SER A 75 2.31 -8.41 -2.28
CA SER A 75 2.46 -8.50 -3.73
C SER A 75 1.14 -8.11 -4.40
N PHE A 76 1.12 -6.98 -5.10
CA PHE A 76 -0.09 -6.46 -5.71
C PHE A 76 -0.48 -7.23 -6.98
N PRO A 77 -1.66 -7.88 -7.02
CA PRO A 77 -2.19 -8.42 -8.26
C PRO A 77 -2.63 -7.28 -9.18
N VAL A 78 -2.66 -7.53 -10.49
CA VAL A 78 -3.07 -6.54 -11.51
C VAL A 78 -4.47 -5.98 -11.23
N CYS A 79 -5.37 -6.81 -10.71
CA CYS A 79 -6.70 -6.36 -10.27
C CYS A 79 -6.63 -5.24 -9.22
N ALA A 80 -5.79 -5.40 -8.18
CA ALA A 80 -5.65 -4.41 -7.12
C ALA A 80 -5.06 -3.10 -7.66
N ILE A 81 -4.05 -3.19 -8.53
CA ILE A 81 -3.46 -2.01 -9.20
C ILE A 81 -4.52 -1.31 -10.04
N SER A 82 -5.32 -2.06 -10.81
CA SER A 82 -6.37 -1.49 -11.65
C SER A 82 -7.41 -0.72 -10.83
N SER A 83 -7.77 -1.23 -9.64
CA SER A 83 -8.71 -0.60 -8.71
C SER A 83 -8.15 0.70 -8.14
N ILE A 84 -6.87 0.71 -7.74
CA ILE A 84 -6.18 1.92 -7.28
C ILE A 84 -6.15 2.96 -8.39
N ALA A 85 -5.81 2.56 -9.62
CA ALA A 85 -5.79 3.45 -10.77
C ALA A 85 -7.17 4.08 -11.05
N THR A 86 -8.28 3.35 -10.89
CA THR A 86 -9.63 3.93 -11.05
C THR A 86 -9.92 5.00 -10.01
N ARG A 87 -9.43 4.83 -8.77
CA ARG A 87 -9.56 5.85 -7.71
C ARG A 87 -8.69 7.07 -7.99
N VAL A 88 -7.43 6.85 -8.38
CA VAL A 88 -6.48 7.94 -8.68
C VAL A 88 -6.98 8.77 -9.86
N THR A 89 -7.44 8.13 -10.94
CA THR A 89 -8.03 8.82 -12.11
C THR A 89 -9.28 9.61 -11.74
N GLY A 90 -10.14 9.08 -10.86
CA GLY A 90 -11.30 9.80 -10.33
C GLY A 90 -10.91 11.05 -9.53
N CYS A 91 -9.98 10.91 -8.59
CA CYS A 91 -9.46 12.05 -7.82
C CYS A 91 -8.82 13.10 -8.74
N ALA A 92 -7.99 12.67 -9.70
CA ALA A 92 -7.33 13.55 -10.65
C ALA A 92 -8.36 14.34 -11.49
N LEU A 93 -9.44 13.69 -11.94
CA LEU A 93 -10.51 14.36 -12.67
C LEU A 93 -11.26 15.38 -11.79
N SER A 94 -11.58 15.02 -10.54
CA SER A 94 -12.22 15.95 -9.59
C SER A 94 -11.35 17.19 -9.33
N PHE A 95 -10.06 17.01 -9.08
CA PHE A 95 -9.12 18.12 -8.90
C PHE A 95 -8.93 18.93 -10.18
N GLY A 96 -8.92 18.29 -11.35
CA GLY A 96 -8.86 18.97 -12.64
C GLY A 96 -10.06 19.89 -12.88
N CYS A 97 -11.28 19.37 -12.69
CA CYS A 97 -12.50 20.17 -12.81
C CYS A 97 -12.55 21.31 -11.78
N ALA A 98 -12.20 21.04 -10.52
CA ALA A 98 -12.15 22.07 -9.48
C ALA A 98 -11.09 23.14 -9.81
N GLY A 99 -9.91 22.74 -10.29
CA GLY A 99 -8.82 23.63 -10.69
C GLY A 99 -9.22 24.56 -11.84
N LEU A 100 -9.87 24.03 -12.88
CA LEU A 100 -10.40 24.85 -13.98
C LEU A 100 -11.46 25.85 -13.49
N GLY A 101 -12.34 25.43 -12.58
CA GLY A 101 -13.33 26.32 -11.96
C GLY A 101 -12.68 27.44 -11.14
N ILE A 102 -11.64 27.13 -10.38
CA ILE A 102 -10.86 28.12 -9.62
C ILE A 102 -10.19 29.12 -10.57
N VAL A 103 -9.54 28.64 -11.64
CA VAL A 103 -8.89 29.51 -12.63
C VAL A 103 -9.89 30.48 -13.25
N GLU A 104 -11.10 30.03 -13.56
CA GLU A 104 -12.14 30.90 -14.13
C GLU A 104 -12.66 31.93 -13.10
N ILE A 105 -12.90 31.50 -11.85
CA ILE A 105 -13.41 32.38 -10.79
C ILE A 105 -12.42 33.51 -10.47
N PHE A 106 -11.12 33.19 -10.38
CA PHE A 106 -10.09 34.18 -10.00
C PHE A 106 -9.44 34.89 -11.19
N GLY A 107 -9.37 34.24 -12.35
CA GLY A 107 -8.77 34.78 -13.56
C GLY A 107 -9.72 35.62 -14.41
N GLY A 108 -11.03 35.55 -14.16
CA GLY A 108 -12.05 36.22 -14.95
C GLY A 108 -12.48 35.42 -16.18
N SER A 109 -13.47 35.93 -16.90
CA SER A 109 -14.10 35.20 -18.00
C SER A 109 -13.10 34.89 -19.11
N GLY A 110 -12.95 33.61 -19.45
CA GLY A 110 -12.07 33.12 -20.51
C GLY A 110 -10.62 32.88 -20.07
N ALA A 111 -10.29 33.02 -18.79
CA ALA A 111 -8.95 32.74 -18.28
C ALA A 111 -8.57 31.25 -18.47
N ALA A 112 -9.50 30.33 -18.22
CA ALA A 112 -9.26 28.90 -18.45
C ALA A 112 -9.04 28.58 -19.94
N LEU A 113 -9.81 29.22 -20.84
CA LEU A 113 -9.66 29.07 -22.29
C LEU A 113 -8.30 29.60 -22.77
N SER A 114 -7.90 30.77 -22.28
CA SER A 114 -6.61 31.39 -22.61
C SER A 114 -5.45 30.51 -22.18
N LEU A 115 -5.54 29.91 -20.98
CA LEU A 115 -4.56 28.95 -20.49
C LEU A 115 -4.46 27.71 -21.40
N MET A 116 -5.61 27.14 -21.79
CA MET A 116 -5.63 25.99 -22.71
C MET A 116 -5.05 26.33 -24.08
N GLN A 117 -5.30 27.54 -24.58
CA GLN A 117 -4.76 28.01 -25.86
C GLN A 117 -3.22 28.12 -25.82
N VAL A 118 -2.67 28.73 -24.77
CA VAL A 118 -1.21 28.82 -24.57
C VAL A 118 -0.56 27.43 -24.52
N ILE A 119 -1.19 26.47 -23.84
CA ILE A 119 -0.70 25.08 -23.81
C ILE A 119 -0.77 24.44 -25.21
N GLY A 120 -1.83 24.69 -25.97
CA GLY A 120 -1.97 24.21 -27.35
C GLY A 120 -0.90 24.76 -28.30
N GLU A 121 -0.48 26.01 -28.10
CA GLU A 121 0.52 26.70 -28.95
C GLU A 121 1.97 26.38 -28.54
N SER A 122 2.21 25.82 -27.36
CA SER A 122 3.54 25.53 -26.80
C SER A 122 4.33 24.40 -27.51
N GLY A 123 3.72 23.75 -28.51
CA GLY A 123 4.35 22.75 -29.37
C GLY A 123 3.58 21.43 -29.43
N ALA A 124 3.72 20.69 -30.53
CA ALA A 124 2.91 19.50 -30.82
C ALA A 124 3.01 18.41 -29.73
N LEU A 125 4.20 18.18 -29.16
CA LEU A 125 4.38 17.18 -28.09
C LEU A 125 3.70 17.60 -26.78
N VAL A 126 3.80 18.89 -26.42
CA VAL A 126 3.18 19.41 -25.18
C VAL A 126 1.66 19.42 -25.33
N ALA A 127 1.15 19.87 -26.48
CA ALA A 127 -0.27 19.85 -26.78
C ALA A 127 -0.84 18.42 -26.79
N ALA A 128 -0.15 17.45 -27.42
CA ALA A 128 -0.57 16.05 -27.42
C ALA A 128 -0.52 15.44 -26.01
N GLY A 129 0.53 15.71 -25.24
CA GLY A 129 0.66 15.26 -23.86
C GLY A 129 -0.43 15.83 -22.94
N ALA A 130 -0.77 17.11 -23.10
CA ALA A 130 -1.85 17.77 -22.36
C ALA A 130 -3.23 17.21 -22.73
N LYS A 131 -3.49 16.93 -24.01
CA LYS A 131 -4.72 16.24 -24.42
C LYS A 131 -4.78 14.83 -23.85
N PHE A 132 -3.67 14.09 -23.86
CA PHE A 132 -3.61 12.72 -23.33
C PHE A 132 -3.81 12.67 -21.82
N SER A 133 -3.21 13.59 -21.07
CA SER A 133 -3.33 13.64 -19.61
C SER A 133 -4.75 13.89 -19.14
N VAL A 134 -5.61 14.50 -19.97
CA VAL A 134 -7.05 14.64 -19.71
C VAL A 134 -7.85 13.46 -20.28
N ALA A 135 -7.56 13.04 -21.51
CA ALA A 135 -8.30 11.96 -22.17
C ALA A 135 -8.14 10.60 -21.46
N PHE A 136 -6.94 10.26 -20.99
CA PHE A 136 -6.65 8.99 -20.31
C PHE A 136 -7.44 8.79 -19.02
N PRO A 137 -7.38 9.67 -18.01
CA PRO A 137 -8.12 9.47 -16.77
C PRO A 137 -9.64 9.47 -16.99
N VAL A 138 -10.17 10.24 -17.94
CA VAL A 138 -11.60 10.24 -18.27
C VAL A 138 -12.04 8.86 -18.78
N VAL A 139 -11.34 8.33 -19.78
CA VAL A 139 -11.66 7.03 -20.39
C VAL A 139 -11.43 5.89 -19.39
N TYR A 140 -10.30 5.89 -18.70
CA TYR A 140 -9.96 4.85 -17.74
C TYR A 140 -10.97 4.81 -16.58
N HIS A 141 -11.33 5.97 -16.03
CA HIS A 141 -12.30 6.06 -14.93
C HIS A 141 -13.70 5.61 -15.38
N TYR A 142 -14.14 6.02 -16.58
CA TYR A 142 -15.44 5.63 -17.12
C TYR A 142 -15.56 4.12 -17.37
N LEU A 143 -14.59 3.54 -18.09
CA LEU A 143 -14.56 2.09 -18.36
C LEU A 143 -14.37 1.29 -17.07
N GLY A 144 -13.57 1.79 -16.13
CA GLY A 144 -13.39 1.19 -14.81
C GLY A 144 -14.69 1.19 -14.01
N GLY A 145 -15.43 2.30 -14.04
CA GLY A 145 -16.77 2.41 -13.44
C GLY A 145 -17.76 1.44 -14.06
N LEU A 146 -17.80 1.34 -15.40
CA LEU A 146 -18.65 0.37 -16.08
C LEU A 146 -18.33 -1.08 -15.66
N ARG A 147 -17.05 -1.43 -15.56
CA ARG A 147 -16.62 -2.75 -15.06
C ARG A 147 -17.12 -3.00 -13.64
N HIS A 148 -17.04 -2.01 -12.76
CA HIS A 148 -17.55 -2.13 -11.38
C HIS A 148 -19.08 -2.32 -11.36
N LEU A 149 -19.83 -1.57 -12.17
CA LEU A 149 -21.28 -1.76 -12.31
C LEU A 149 -21.64 -3.15 -12.83
N VAL A 150 -20.86 -3.69 -13.77
CA VAL A 150 -21.05 -5.07 -14.27
C VAL A 150 -20.79 -6.09 -13.16
N TRP A 151 -19.78 -5.90 -12.34
CA TRP A 151 -19.49 -6.78 -11.19
C TRP A 151 -20.57 -6.71 -10.12
N ASP A 152 -21.16 -5.54 -9.87
CA ASP A 152 -22.28 -5.39 -8.94
C ASP A 152 -23.55 -6.07 -9.48
N ALA A 153 -23.79 -6.00 -10.79
CA ALA A 153 -24.96 -6.62 -11.43
C ALA A 153 -24.82 -8.15 -11.63
N LYS A 154 -23.59 -8.64 -11.81
CA LYS A 154 -23.28 -10.06 -12.07
C LYS A 154 -22.09 -10.52 -11.22
N PRO A 155 -22.32 -10.83 -9.93
CA PRO A 155 -21.26 -11.30 -9.03
C PRO A 155 -20.66 -12.65 -9.47
N ASP A 156 -21.38 -13.43 -10.27
CA ASP A 156 -20.90 -14.71 -10.81
C ASP A 156 -19.66 -14.56 -11.72
N LEU A 157 -19.41 -13.34 -12.25
CA LEU A 157 -18.24 -13.02 -13.08
C LEU A 157 -16.98 -12.70 -12.26
N LEU A 158 -17.06 -12.71 -10.92
CA LEU A 158 -15.92 -12.44 -10.03
C LEU A 158 -15.03 -13.67 -9.83
N THR A 159 -14.65 -14.32 -10.92
CA THR A 159 -13.61 -15.36 -10.89
C THR A 159 -12.23 -14.71 -11.03
N ASN A 160 -11.20 -15.28 -10.43
CA ASN A 160 -9.84 -14.73 -10.49
C ASN A 160 -9.36 -14.55 -11.95
N VAL A 161 -9.72 -15.50 -12.83
CA VAL A 161 -9.32 -15.50 -14.24
C VAL A 161 -10.02 -14.38 -15.01
N ASP A 162 -11.33 -14.20 -14.80
CA ASP A 162 -12.11 -13.20 -15.53
C ASP A 162 -11.79 -11.78 -15.05
N VAL A 163 -11.56 -11.61 -13.75
CA VAL A 163 -11.16 -10.35 -13.15
C VAL A 163 -9.78 -9.90 -13.65
N GLU A 164 -8.84 -10.82 -13.81
CA GLU A 164 -7.52 -10.53 -14.36
C GLU A 164 -7.60 -10.13 -15.85
N LYS A 165 -8.33 -10.90 -16.67
CA LYS A 165 -8.57 -10.57 -18.09
C LYS A 165 -9.26 -9.22 -18.26
N ALA A 166 -10.28 -8.94 -17.46
CA ALA A 166 -10.99 -7.66 -17.47
C ALA A 166 -10.08 -6.50 -17.06
N SER A 167 -9.09 -6.73 -16.18
CA SER A 167 -8.13 -5.71 -15.78
C SER A 167 -7.13 -5.38 -16.91
N TYR A 168 -6.60 -6.39 -17.60
CA TYR A 168 -5.77 -6.15 -18.79
C TYR A 168 -6.58 -5.50 -19.92
N GLY A 169 -7.81 -5.96 -20.15
CA GLY A 169 -8.73 -5.38 -21.13
C GLY A 169 -9.03 -3.91 -20.86
N LEU A 170 -9.25 -3.54 -19.58
CA LEU A 170 -9.46 -2.15 -19.18
C LEU A 170 -8.25 -1.28 -19.50
N ILE A 171 -7.04 -1.71 -19.11
CA ILE A 171 -5.81 -0.96 -19.37
C ILE A 171 -5.58 -0.82 -20.88
N GLY A 172 -5.67 -1.92 -21.63
CA GLY A 172 -5.48 -1.89 -23.09
C GLY A 172 -6.51 -1.01 -23.81
N ALA A 173 -7.79 -1.17 -23.49
CA ALA A 173 -8.87 -0.39 -24.09
C ALA A 173 -8.74 1.11 -23.76
N SER A 174 -8.40 1.45 -22.51
CA SER A 174 -8.23 2.85 -22.12
C SER A 174 -7.07 3.52 -22.86
N VAL A 175 -5.90 2.87 -22.96
CA VAL A 175 -4.76 3.43 -23.69
C VAL A 175 -5.11 3.63 -25.16
N LEU A 176 -5.74 2.64 -25.81
CA LEU A 176 -6.11 2.71 -27.22
C LEU A 176 -7.15 3.80 -27.51
N VAL A 177 -8.21 3.88 -26.70
CA VAL A 177 -9.25 4.90 -26.90
C VAL A 177 -8.69 6.29 -26.63
N SER A 178 -7.83 6.45 -25.62
CA SER A 178 -7.22 7.75 -25.32
C SER A 178 -6.21 8.18 -26.38
N THR A 179 -5.39 7.28 -26.93
CA THR A 179 -4.48 7.66 -28.02
C THR A 179 -5.26 8.10 -29.25
N VAL A 180 -6.32 7.37 -29.63
CA VAL A 180 -7.21 7.76 -30.73
C VAL A 180 -7.84 9.14 -30.47
N ALA A 181 -8.34 9.38 -29.26
CA ALA A 181 -8.94 10.66 -28.89
C ALA A 181 -7.95 11.84 -28.92
N THR A 182 -6.65 11.61 -28.75
CA THR A 182 -5.64 12.67 -28.79
C THR A 182 -5.11 12.99 -30.18
N VAL A 183 -5.22 12.04 -31.11
CA VAL A 183 -4.72 12.16 -32.49
C VAL A 183 -5.77 12.77 -33.42
N LEU A 184 -7.05 12.56 -33.13
CA LEU A 184 -8.18 13.25 -33.77
C LEU A 184 -8.24 14.73 -33.36
#